data_AF-A0A7X7NWT4-F1
#
_entry.id   AF-A0A7X7NWT4-F1
#
_cell.length_a   1.000
_cell.length_b   1.000
_cell.length_c   1.000
_cell.angle_alpha   90.00
_cell.angle_beta   90.00
_cell.angle_gamma   90.00
#
_symmetry.space_group_name_H-M   'P 1'
#
loop_
_entity.id
_entity.type
_entity.pdbx_description
1 polymer ?
#
loop_
_entity_poly.entity_id
_entity_poly.type
_entity_poly.pdbx_seq_one_letter_code
_entity_poly.pdbx_strand_id
1 'polypeptide(L)'
;MKLKFVSDQQFQLDAVASITDIFQGQAVKQANFSIASTMDSGAQGELGYHTELGYANKLDLLDDELLENINHIQLRNGLPKSTDIQGRNFTVEMETGTGKTYVYIRTIYELNKLYGFTKFI
;
A
#
# COMPACT_ATOMS: atom_id res chain seq x y z
N MET A 1 -12.11 -22.42 -27.19
CA MET A 1 -11.99 -21.02 -26.71
C MET A 1 -10.59 -20.86 -26.09
N LYS A 2 -9.75 -19.94 -26.57
CA LYS A 2 -8.44 -19.66 -25.95
C LYS A 2 -8.58 -18.41 -25.10
N LEU A 3 -8.47 -18.55 -23.78
CA LEU A 3 -8.37 -17.42 -22.86
C LEU A 3 -7.07 -16.67 -23.20
N LYS A 4 -7.18 -15.44 -23.67
CA LYS A 4 -6.05 -14.52 -23.83
C LYS A 4 -6.11 -13.51 -22.68
N PHE A 5 -5.05 -13.51 -21.90
CA PHE A 5 -4.82 -12.47 -20.91
C PHE A 5 -4.33 -11.20 -21.62
N VAL A 6 -4.96 -10.06 -21.32
CA VAL A 6 -4.59 -8.74 -21.82
C VAL A 6 -4.28 -7.89 -20.59
N SER A 7 -2.99 -7.62 -20.37
CA SER A 7 -2.47 -6.98 -19.15
C SER A 7 -2.61 -5.46 -19.11
N ASP A 8 -2.97 -4.84 -20.23
CA ASP A 8 -2.88 -3.41 -20.50
C ASP A 8 -4.25 -2.79 -20.76
N GLN A 9 -5.32 -3.41 -20.28
CA GLN A 9 -6.66 -2.84 -20.35
C GLN A 9 -6.72 -1.55 -19.53
N GLN A 10 -7.06 -0.44 -20.18
CA GLN A 10 -6.97 0.89 -19.58
C GLN A 10 -7.72 1.00 -18.26
N PHE A 11 -8.95 0.48 -18.17
CA PHE A 11 -9.73 0.53 -16.94
C PHE A 11 -9.09 -0.25 -15.77
N GLN A 12 -8.26 -1.27 -16.05
CA GLN A 12 -7.49 -1.97 -15.02
C GLN A 12 -6.30 -1.12 -14.58
N LEU A 13 -5.64 -0.45 -15.52
CA LEU A 13 -4.55 0.50 -15.23
C LEU A 13 -5.05 1.67 -14.39
N ASP A 14 -6.21 2.24 -14.74
CA ASP A 14 -6.83 3.36 -14.04
C ASP A 14 -7.22 2.98 -12.61
N ALA A 15 -7.72 1.75 -12.41
CA ALA A 15 -8.02 1.22 -11.09
C ALA A 15 -6.76 1.05 -10.23
N VAL A 16 -5.67 0.54 -10.80
CA VAL A 16 -4.36 0.43 -10.12
C VAL A 16 -3.80 1.81 -9.79
N ALA A 17 -3.85 2.75 -10.74
CA ALA A 17 -3.42 4.14 -10.55
C ALA A 17 -4.21 4.83 -9.43
N SER A 18 -5.52 4.58 -9.35
CA SER A 18 -6.38 5.16 -8.31
C SER A 18 -6.02 4.72 -6.89
N ILE A 19 -5.34 3.59 -6.71
CA ILE A 19 -4.79 3.20 -5.39
C ILE A 19 -3.35 3.71 -5.20
N THR A 20 -2.50 3.52 -6.20
CA THR A 20 -1.07 3.86 -6.08
C THR A 20 -0.85 5.36 -5.91
N ASP A 21 -1.67 6.20 -6.54
CA ASP A 21 -1.54 7.66 -6.45
C ASP A 21 -1.99 8.22 -5.09
N ILE A 22 -2.72 7.44 -4.26
CA ILE A 22 -3.05 7.85 -2.89
C ILE A 22 -1.77 8.14 -2.10
N PHE A 23 -0.70 7.40 -2.41
CA PHE A 23 0.58 7.47 -1.72
C PHE A 23 1.62 8.31 -2.48
N GLN A 24 1.20 9.11 -3.46
CA GLN A 24 2.10 9.99 -4.18
C GLN A 24 2.82 10.93 -3.20
N GLY A 25 4.15 11.06 -3.34
CA GLY A 25 5.01 11.79 -2.41
C GLY A 25 5.65 10.93 -1.31
N GLN A 26 5.20 9.68 -1.14
CA GLN A 26 5.86 8.73 -0.24
C GLN A 26 7.26 8.38 -0.76
N ALA A 27 8.27 8.54 0.11
CA ALA A 27 9.63 8.11 -0.20
C ALA A 27 9.73 6.57 -0.17
N VAL A 28 10.52 6.00 -1.08
CA VAL A 28 10.91 4.59 -1.02
C VAL A 28 11.75 4.37 0.24
N LYS A 29 11.21 3.65 1.21
CA LYS A 29 11.93 3.29 2.43
C LYS A 29 11.76 1.80 2.72
N GLN A 30 12.88 1.10 2.86
CA GLN A 30 12.88 -0.16 3.59
C GLN A 30 12.93 0.17 5.08
N ALA A 31 11.81 0.02 5.79
CA ALA A 31 11.78 0.26 7.23
C ALA A 31 12.36 -0.97 7.95
N ASN A 32 13.69 -0.99 8.03
CA ASN A 32 14.41 -1.84 8.96
C ASN A 32 14.26 -1.22 10.35
N PHE A 33 13.63 -1.92 11.29
CA PHE A 33 13.56 -1.50 12.68
C PHE A 33 14.21 -2.56 13.58
N SER A 34 14.92 -2.11 14.61
CA SER A 34 15.49 -2.99 15.63
C SER A 34 14.47 -3.21 16.74
N ILE A 35 14.11 -4.46 17.01
CA ILE A 35 13.35 -4.81 18.21
C ILE A 35 14.33 -4.81 19.38
N ALA A 36 14.23 -3.82 20.26
CA ALA A 36 14.92 -3.89 21.54
C ALA A 36 14.19 -4.91 22.41
N SER A 37 14.82 -6.04 22.70
CA SER A 37 14.32 -7.01 23.69
C SER A 37 14.21 -6.29 25.03
N THR A 38 12.99 -6.02 25.50
CA THR A 38 12.76 -5.58 26.87
C THR A 38 13.25 -6.70 27.79
N MET A 39 14.41 -6.48 28.40
CA MET A 39 14.97 -7.34 29.43
C MET A 39 14.07 -7.24 30.65
N ASP A 40 13.11 -8.17 30.76
CA ASP A 40 12.54 -8.50 32.05
C ASP A 40 13.63 -9.21 32.87
N SER A 41 13.67 -8.84 34.14
CA SER A 41 14.81 -9.04 35.00
C SER A 41 14.83 -10.48 35.49
N GLY A 42 15.75 -11.33 35.00
CA GLY A 42 15.87 -12.67 35.57
C GLY A 42 16.78 -13.64 34.82
N ALA A 43 18.03 -13.73 35.29
CA ALA A 43 18.90 -14.90 35.22
C ALA A 43 19.31 -15.44 33.83
N GLN A 44 20.54 -15.06 33.46
CA GLN A 44 21.61 -15.97 33.04
C GLN A 44 21.30 -16.97 31.91
N GLY A 45 21.62 -16.55 30.69
CA GLY A 45 21.78 -17.45 29.53
C GLY A 45 22.46 -16.71 28.38
N GLU A 46 23.74 -17.00 28.16
CA GLU A 46 24.45 -16.71 26.91
C GLU A 46 23.69 -17.35 25.73
N LEU A 47 22.75 -16.62 25.13
CA LEU A 47 22.22 -16.92 23.80
C LEU A 47 22.20 -15.60 23.04
N GLY A 48 22.92 -15.57 21.91
CA GLY A 48 23.33 -14.37 21.20
C GLY A 48 22.28 -13.27 21.11
N TYR A 49 22.74 -12.03 21.34
CA TYR A 49 22.02 -10.80 21.05
C TYR A 49 21.69 -10.72 19.55
N HIS A 50 20.69 -11.48 19.10
CA HIS A 50 20.10 -11.32 17.79
C HIS A 50 19.21 -10.09 17.87
N THR A 51 19.75 -8.95 17.44
CA THR A 51 18.92 -7.82 17.03
C THR A 51 18.18 -8.28 15.77
N GLU A 52 17.03 -8.94 15.94
CA GLU A 52 16.20 -9.31 14.80
C GLU A 52 15.74 -8.03 14.11
N LEU A 53 16.17 -7.87 12.86
CA LEU A 53 15.70 -6.82 11.97
C LEU A 53 14.23 -7.08 11.68
N GLY A 54 13.36 -6.23 12.21
CA GLY A 54 11.96 -6.21 11.88
C GLY A 54 11.73 -5.51 10.53
N TYR A 55 10.84 -6.07 9.71
CA TYR A 55 10.39 -5.48 8.44
C TYR A 55 8.94 -5.01 8.60
N ALA A 56 8.68 -3.75 8.29
CA ALA A 56 7.32 -3.17 8.27
C ALA A 56 7.15 -2.23 7.07
N ASN A 57 5.91 -2.03 6.62
CA ASN A 57 5.62 -0.91 5.72
C ASN A 57 5.58 0.37 6.57
N LYS A 58 6.23 1.43 6.08
CA LYS A 58 6.21 2.74 6.72
C LYS A 58 5.52 3.75 5.82
N LEU A 59 4.54 4.45 6.37
CA LEU A 59 3.85 5.56 5.72
C LEU A 59 4.28 6.85 6.42
N ASP A 60 4.92 7.74 5.68
CA ASP A 60 5.40 9.04 6.17
C ASP A 60 4.44 10.19 5.85
N LEU A 61 3.55 9.99 4.87
CA LEU A 61 2.56 11.01 4.49
C LEU A 61 1.62 11.33 5.64
N LEU A 62 1.35 12.63 5.81
CA LEU A 62 0.34 13.16 6.72
C LEU A 62 -1.05 12.90 6.16
N ASP A 63 -2.05 12.90 7.04
CA ASP A 63 -3.44 12.65 6.64
C ASP A 63 -3.96 13.72 5.66
N ASP A 64 -3.52 14.97 5.79
CA ASP A 64 -3.86 16.05 4.85
C ASP A 64 -3.24 15.84 3.46
N GLU A 65 -2.02 15.30 3.39
CA GLU A 65 -1.36 14.96 2.12
C GLU A 65 -2.08 13.79 1.42
N LEU A 66 -2.49 12.78 2.20
CA LEU A 66 -3.31 11.68 1.68
C LEU A 66 -4.66 12.20 1.17
N LEU A 67 -5.31 13.09 1.92
CA LEU A 67 -6.59 13.68 1.54
C LEU A 67 -6.47 14.51 0.26
N GLU A 68 -5.39 15.27 0.09
CA GLU A 68 -5.10 16.00 -1.14
C GLU A 68 -4.98 15.04 -2.34
N ASN A 69 -4.17 13.98 -2.21
CA ASN A 69 -4.03 12.95 -3.23
C ASN A 69 -5.38 12.29 -3.59
N ILE A 70 -6.17 11.92 -2.59
CA ILE A 70 -7.51 11.35 -2.78
C ILE A 70 -8.42 12.31 -3.54
N ASN A 71 -8.41 13.59 -3.18
CA ASN A 71 -9.23 14.61 -3.85
C ASN A 71 -8.82 14.80 -5.32
N HIS A 72 -7.53 14.69 -5.64
CA HIS A 72 -7.06 14.70 -7.03
C HIS A 72 -7.55 13.47 -7.81
N ILE A 73 -7.50 12.28 -7.19
CA ILE A 73 -7.97 11.02 -7.77
C ILE A 73 -9.49 11.04 -7.99
N GLN A 74 -10.24 11.56 -7.02
CA GLN A 74 -11.69 11.72 -7.13
C GLN A 74 -12.05 12.67 -8.28
N LEU A 75 -11.38 13.82 -8.36
CA LEU A 75 -11.65 14.80 -9.41
C LEU A 75 -11.41 14.25 -10.81
N ARG A 76 -10.28 13.55 -11.04
CA ARG A 76 -10.00 12.94 -12.35
C ARG A 76 -10.98 11.82 -12.72
N ASN A 77 -11.54 11.15 -11.72
CA ASN A 77 -12.51 10.07 -11.90
C ASN A 77 -13.97 10.57 -11.89
N GLY A 78 -14.19 11.89 -11.79
CA GLY A 78 -15.53 12.48 -11.76
C GLY A 78 -16.32 12.22 -10.48
N LEU A 79 -15.64 11.95 -9.37
CA LEU A 79 -16.23 11.68 -8.05
C LEU A 79 -16.27 12.95 -7.17
N PRO A 80 -17.24 13.06 -6.25
CA PRO A 80 -17.25 14.14 -5.27
C PRO A 80 -16.03 14.05 -4.35
N LYS A 81 -15.52 15.21 -3.94
CA LYS A 81 -14.37 15.31 -3.03
C LYS A 81 -14.75 14.87 -1.62
N SER A 82 -13.86 14.12 -0.99
CA SER A 82 -13.97 13.77 0.43
C SER A 82 -13.51 14.92 1.32
N THR A 83 -14.09 15.02 2.52
CA THR A 83 -13.67 15.97 3.56
C THR A 83 -12.70 15.38 4.56
N ASP A 84 -12.57 14.06 4.61
CA ASP A 84 -11.64 13.32 5.46
C ASP A 84 -11.22 12.01 4.76
N ILE A 85 -10.33 11.23 5.40
CA ILE A 85 -9.81 9.97 4.87
C ILE A 85 -10.52 8.71 5.39
N GLN A 86 -11.66 8.83 6.09
CA GLN A 86 -12.49 7.71 6.58
C GLN A 86 -11.71 6.58 7.28
N GLY A 87 -10.72 6.93 8.10
CA GLY A 87 -9.87 5.95 8.80
C GLY A 87 -8.95 5.16 7.87
N ARG A 88 -8.57 5.73 6.71
CA ARG A 88 -7.72 5.13 5.66
C ARG A 88 -8.35 3.91 4.98
N ASN A 89 -9.68 3.90 4.89
CA ASN A 89 -10.42 2.88 4.14
C ASN A 89 -10.74 3.41 2.75
N PHE A 90 -10.05 2.86 1.75
CA PHE A 90 -10.19 3.27 0.35
C PHE A 90 -10.92 2.20 -0.46
N THR A 91 -11.82 2.64 -1.34
CA THR A 91 -12.67 1.75 -2.13
C THR A 91 -12.43 1.99 -3.61
N VAL A 92 -12.28 0.90 -4.36
CA VAL A 92 -12.34 0.89 -5.82
C VAL A 92 -13.48 -0.03 -6.23
N GLU A 93 -14.46 0.54 -6.92
CA GLU A 93 -15.60 -0.20 -7.43
C GLU A 93 -15.32 -0.65 -8.86
N MET A 94 -15.54 -1.94 -9.14
CA MET A 94 -15.41 -2.49 -10.48
C MET A 94 -16.51 -3.51 -10.73
N GLU A 95 -17.06 -3.50 -11.94
CA GLU A 95 -18.09 -4.44 -12.40
C GLU A 95 -17.59 -5.90 -12.35
N THR A 96 -18.52 -6.85 -12.28
CA THR A 96 -18.21 -8.28 -12.42
C THR A 96 -17.53 -8.59 -13.76
N GLY A 97 -16.62 -9.55 -13.78
CA GLY A 97 -15.89 -9.92 -15.00
C GLY A 97 -14.78 -8.97 -15.46
N THR A 98 -14.53 -7.84 -14.79
CA THR A 98 -13.49 -6.85 -15.16
C THR A 98 -12.08 -7.17 -14.61
N GLY A 99 -11.91 -8.24 -13.84
CA GLY A 99 -10.59 -8.66 -13.36
C GLY A 99 -10.11 -7.96 -12.08
N LYS A 100 -11.01 -7.69 -11.14
CA LYS A 100 -10.69 -7.18 -9.77
C LYS A 100 -9.50 -7.89 -9.11
N THR A 101 -9.43 -9.21 -9.23
CA THR A 101 -8.32 -10.01 -8.68
C THR A 101 -6.97 -9.62 -9.29
N TYR A 102 -6.93 -9.38 -10.59
CA TYR A 102 -5.70 -8.93 -11.26
C TYR A 102 -5.32 -7.53 -10.81
N VAL A 103 -6.28 -6.60 -10.74
CA VAL A 103 -6.05 -5.25 -10.23
C VAL A 103 -5.46 -5.30 -8.82
N TYR A 104 -6.02 -6.09 -7.90
CA TYR A 104 -5.48 -6.23 -6.54
C TYR A 104 -4.02 -6.71 -6.53
N ILE A 105 -3.71 -7.79 -7.26
CA ILE A 105 -2.35 -8.35 -7.33
C ILE A 105 -1.38 -7.35 -7.96
N ARG A 106 -1.79 -6.68 -9.04
CA ARG A 106 -0.96 -5.68 -9.70
C ARG A 106 -0.73 -4.46 -8.82
N THR A 107 -1.74 -4.00 -8.10
CA THR A 107 -1.60 -2.89 -7.14
C THR A 107 -0.57 -3.22 -6.08
N ILE A 108 -0.56 -4.43 -5.52
CA ILE A 108 0.48 -4.88 -4.58
C ILE A 108 1.87 -4.76 -5.19
N TYR A 109 2.03 -5.24 -6.43
CA TYR A 109 3.30 -5.16 -7.15
C TYR A 109 3.75 -3.71 -7.40
N GLU A 110 2.83 -2.84 -7.85
CA GLU A 110 3.16 -1.43 -8.12
C GLU A 110 3.44 -0.65 -6.82
N LEU A 111 2.73 -0.92 -5.71
CA LEU A 111 3.02 -0.33 -4.40
C LEU A 111 4.41 -0.72 -3.89
N ASN A 112 4.83 -1.98 -4.11
CA ASN A 112 6.19 -2.40 -3.83
C ASN A 112 7.21 -1.65 -4.69
N LYS A 113 6.96 -1.58 -6.00
CA LYS A 113 7.86 -0.94 -6.96
C LYS A 113 8.01 0.57 -6.72
N LEU A 114 6.92 1.26 -6.41
CA LEU A 114 6.87 2.71 -6.26
C LEU A 114 7.29 3.17 -4.86
N TYR A 115 6.93 2.43 -3.82
CA TYR A 115 7.05 2.90 -2.43
C TYR A 115 7.78 1.91 -1.50
N GLY A 116 8.12 0.72 -1.98
CA GLY A 116 8.83 -0.29 -1.19
C GLY A 116 7.97 -1.04 -0.18
N PHE A 117 6.63 -0.99 -0.30
CA PHE A 117 5.76 -1.78 0.58
C PHE A 117 5.91 -3.28 0.31
N THR A 118 6.13 -4.07 1.35
CA THR A 118 6.48 -5.50 1.25
C THR A 118 5.48 -6.43 1.94
N LYS A 119 4.65 -5.91 2.85
CA LYS A 119 3.68 -6.72 3.61
C LYS A 119 2.25 -6.34 3.27
N PHE A 120 1.45 -7.31 2.85
CA PHE A 120 0.05 -7.16 2.46
C PHE A 120 -0.74 -8.34 3.04
N ILE A 121 -1.97 -8.10 3.46
CA ILE A 121 -2.89 -9.09 4.04
C ILE A 121 -4.19 -9.07 3.22
#